data_AF-A0A1X1SYL9-F1
#
_entry.id   AF-A0A1X1SYL9-F1
#
_cell.length_a   1.000
_cell.length_b   1.000
_cell.length_c   1.000
_cell.angle_alpha   90.00
_cell.angle_beta   90.00
_cell.angle_gamma   90.00
#
_symmetry.space_group_name_H-M   'P 1'
#
loop_
_entity.id
_entity.type
_entity.pdbx_description
1 polymer ?
#
loop_
_entity_poly.entity_id
_entity_poly.type
_entity_poly.pdbx_seq_one_letter_code
_entity_poly.pdbx_strand_id
1 'polypeptide(L)'
;MESRWVLHLDMDAFFASVEQLTRPTLRGRPVLVGGMGGRGVVAGASYEARVFGARSAMPMHQARRQVGVTAVVLPPRGVVYGVASRRVFDTIRAVVPVIEQLSFDEGFGEPSQLAGASARDVEAFCEDLRRRVREETGLIASVGAGSGKQIAKIASGLAKPDGIRVVPRADERALLGGLPVRRLWGIGPVAEEKLNRLGIDTIGQLAALTDAEVANILGATVGPALHRLARGIDDRPVAERAEAKQISSESTFAADLTSLEQLHAAIDPIAEHAHQRLLRDGRGARTVTVKLKKSDMSILTRSATLPYATTEAGALVALARRLLLDPVQIGPIRLLGVGFSGLSEVRQESLFPDLELSTLPPEPHQPVETASEAMFSAFSAGSDATPWRVGDDVTHREFGHGWVQGAGHGVVTVRFETRASGPGQARTFPADSAELARANPIDSLDWPDYVGVLRTEESAPAGDGLGEG
;
A
#
# COMPACT_ATOMS: atom_id res chain seq x y z
N MET A 1 3.83 -4.24 36.97
CA MET A 1 3.18 -4.51 35.67
C MET A 1 3.77 -5.80 35.16
N GLU A 2 2.93 -6.81 34.95
CA GLU A 2 3.31 -8.03 34.26
C GLU A 2 4.00 -7.67 32.95
N SER A 3 5.04 -8.42 32.58
CA SER A 3 5.81 -8.16 31.36
C SER A 3 4.92 -8.42 30.14
N ARG A 4 4.39 -7.34 29.56
CA ARG A 4 3.66 -7.37 28.28
C ARG A 4 4.61 -7.71 27.13
N TRP A 5 4.07 -8.35 26.10
CA TRP A 5 4.77 -8.63 24.86
C TRP A 5 3.95 -8.15 23.67
N VAL A 6 4.47 -7.12 23.01
CA VAL A 6 3.97 -6.65 21.72
C VAL A 6 4.78 -7.32 20.63
N LEU A 7 4.08 -7.89 19.66
CA LEU A 7 4.62 -8.45 18.45
C LEU A 7 4.45 -7.44 17.31
N HIS A 8 5.46 -7.32 16.46
CA HIS A 8 5.35 -6.69 15.14
C HIS A 8 5.63 -7.76 14.10
N LEU A 9 4.65 -8.01 13.25
CA LEU A 9 4.75 -8.92 12.12
C LEU A 9 4.94 -8.10 10.86
N ASP A 10 5.90 -8.47 10.03
CA ASP A 10 6.24 -7.76 8.80
C ASP A 10 6.61 -8.77 7.71
N MET A 11 5.81 -8.82 6.65
CA MET A 11 6.01 -9.74 5.53
C MET A 11 7.25 -9.34 4.73
N ASP A 12 8.05 -10.35 4.45
CA ASP A 12 9.38 -10.16 3.92
C ASP A 12 9.33 -9.85 2.42
N ALA A 13 9.81 -8.66 2.05
CA ALA A 13 9.81 -8.17 0.66
C ALA A 13 8.44 -8.36 -0.06
N PHE A 14 7.34 -8.14 0.67
CA PHE A 14 6.00 -8.63 0.37
C PHE A 14 5.60 -8.65 -1.12
N PHE A 15 5.61 -7.50 -1.81
CA PHE A 15 5.21 -7.47 -3.22
C PHE A 15 6.09 -8.36 -4.10
N ALA A 16 7.41 -8.31 -3.93
CA ALA A 16 8.31 -9.16 -4.70
C ALA A 16 8.14 -10.64 -4.35
N SER A 17 7.92 -10.97 -3.06
CA SER A 17 7.65 -12.33 -2.61
C SER A 17 6.35 -12.90 -3.19
N VAL A 18 5.29 -12.09 -3.29
CA VAL A 18 4.03 -12.49 -3.96
C VAL A 18 4.26 -12.72 -5.46
N GLU A 19 5.06 -11.88 -6.11
CA GLU A 19 5.43 -12.10 -7.51
C GLU A 19 6.24 -13.39 -7.68
N GLN A 20 7.23 -13.67 -6.83
CA GLN A 20 8.03 -14.90 -6.87
C GLN A 20 7.23 -16.16 -6.44
N LEU A 21 6.19 -15.99 -5.63
CA LEU A 21 5.27 -17.05 -5.26
C LEU A 21 4.45 -17.51 -6.46
N THR A 22 3.84 -16.56 -7.17
CA THR A 22 2.92 -16.79 -8.30
C THR A 22 3.64 -16.97 -9.64
N ARG A 23 4.91 -16.57 -9.74
CA ARG A 23 5.79 -16.71 -10.92
C ARG A 23 7.06 -17.47 -10.51
N PRO A 24 6.99 -18.81 -10.34
CA PRO A 24 8.06 -19.58 -9.70
C PRO A 24 9.43 -19.46 -10.37
N THR A 25 9.50 -19.16 -11.67
CA THR A 25 10.76 -18.91 -12.39
C THR A 25 11.49 -17.64 -11.89
N LEU A 26 10.83 -16.77 -11.11
CA LEU A 26 11.42 -15.56 -10.54
C LEU A 26 12.08 -15.77 -9.18
N ARG A 27 11.93 -16.95 -8.55
CA ARG A 27 12.61 -17.27 -7.29
C ARG A 27 14.13 -17.20 -7.46
N GLY A 28 14.83 -16.55 -6.54
CA GLY A 28 16.27 -16.34 -6.65
C GLY A 28 16.69 -15.25 -7.64
N ARG A 29 15.74 -14.54 -8.27
CA ARG A 29 16.03 -13.45 -9.21
C ARG A 29 15.81 -12.07 -8.58
N PRO A 30 16.59 -11.05 -8.99
CA PRO A 30 16.39 -9.69 -8.49
C PRO A 30 15.15 -9.06 -9.12
N VAL A 31 14.01 -9.22 -8.43
CA VAL A 31 12.71 -8.66 -8.79
C VAL A 31 12.52 -7.27 -8.17
N LEU A 32 12.04 -6.34 -9.00
CA LEU A 32 11.60 -4.99 -8.66
C LEU A 32 10.13 -4.83 -9.08
N VAL A 33 9.27 -4.57 -8.11
CA VAL A 33 7.85 -4.27 -8.35
C VAL A 33 7.64 -2.77 -8.27
N GLY A 34 6.99 -2.16 -9.25
CA GLY A 34 6.67 -0.73 -9.20
C GLY A 34 6.30 -0.12 -10.55
N GLY A 35 6.23 1.20 -10.58
CA GLY A 35 5.90 1.93 -11.81
C GLY A 35 7.00 1.77 -12.86
N MET A 36 6.62 1.37 -14.09
CA MET A 36 7.56 1.18 -15.21
C MET A 36 7.83 2.46 -16.00
N GLY A 37 7.02 3.51 -15.84
CA GLY A 37 7.21 4.80 -16.50
C GLY A 37 8.42 5.58 -15.97
N GLY A 38 8.85 6.62 -16.69
CA GLY A 38 10.06 7.40 -16.36
C GLY A 38 10.07 8.05 -14.96
N ARG A 39 8.90 8.22 -14.34
CA ARG A 39 8.70 8.77 -12.99
C ARG A 39 8.35 7.70 -11.94
N GLY A 40 8.38 6.42 -12.32
CA GLY A 40 8.04 5.31 -11.46
C GLY A 40 9.04 5.12 -10.31
N VAL A 41 8.53 4.62 -9.20
CA VAL A 41 9.32 4.24 -8.02
C VAL A 41 9.14 2.75 -7.75
N VAL A 42 10.14 2.17 -7.08
CA VAL A 42 10.08 0.80 -6.57
C VAL A 42 9.08 0.75 -5.41
N ALA A 43 7.99 0.01 -5.59
CA ALA A 43 7.04 -0.30 -4.54
C ALA A 43 7.59 -1.43 -3.62
N GLY A 44 8.17 -2.47 -4.22
CA GLY A 44 8.82 -3.56 -3.50
C GLY A 44 10.07 -4.07 -4.22
N ALA A 45 11.14 -4.30 -3.47
CA ALA A 45 12.36 -4.94 -3.96
C ALA A 45 12.58 -6.26 -3.23
N SER A 46 12.82 -7.33 -4.00
CA SER A 46 13.27 -8.64 -3.52
C SER A 46 14.59 -8.54 -2.77
N TYR A 47 14.91 -9.53 -1.93
CA TYR A 47 16.20 -9.54 -1.23
C TYR A 47 17.38 -9.65 -2.20
N GLU A 48 17.22 -10.40 -3.28
CA GLU A 48 18.18 -10.52 -4.37
C GLU A 48 18.46 -9.17 -5.04
N ALA A 49 17.44 -8.32 -5.22
CA ALA A 49 17.63 -6.96 -5.71
C ALA A 49 18.30 -6.04 -4.66
N ARG A 50 17.99 -6.22 -3.37
CA ARG A 50 18.55 -5.42 -2.27
C ARG A 50 20.05 -5.62 -2.10
N VAL A 51 20.60 -6.78 -2.46
CA VAL A 51 22.06 -7.02 -2.49
C VAL A 51 22.78 -5.98 -3.36
N PHE A 52 22.14 -5.50 -4.42
CA PHE A 52 22.69 -4.47 -5.31
C PHE A 52 22.39 -3.03 -4.85
N GLY A 53 21.76 -2.86 -3.68
CA GLY A 53 21.41 -1.56 -3.12
C GLY A 53 20.03 -1.02 -3.53
N ALA A 54 19.25 -1.77 -4.31
CA ALA A 54 17.88 -1.39 -4.65
C ALA A 54 16.99 -1.42 -3.40
N ARG A 55 16.09 -0.44 -3.27
CA ARG A 55 15.19 -0.31 -2.11
C ARG A 55 13.84 0.27 -2.50
N SER A 56 12.82 0.03 -1.69
CA SER A 56 11.51 0.67 -1.84
C SER A 56 11.64 2.21 -1.81
N ALA A 57 10.73 2.88 -2.50
CA ALA A 57 10.72 4.32 -2.76
C ALA A 57 11.92 4.87 -3.58
N MET A 58 12.86 4.02 -4.02
CA MET A 58 13.90 4.43 -4.97
C MET A 58 13.29 4.68 -6.36
N PRO A 59 13.75 5.69 -7.12
CA PRO A 59 13.41 5.82 -8.54
C PRO A 59 13.71 4.54 -9.31
N MET A 60 12.75 4.05 -10.11
CA MET A 60 12.86 2.75 -10.78
C MET A 60 14.09 2.68 -11.71
N HIS A 61 14.39 3.77 -12.42
CA HIS A 61 15.57 3.83 -13.30
C HIS A 61 16.89 3.65 -12.53
N GLN A 62 16.98 4.17 -11.30
CA GLN A 62 18.16 4.03 -10.45
C GLN A 62 18.29 2.60 -9.94
N ALA A 63 17.19 2.01 -9.46
CA ALA A 63 17.16 0.63 -8.99
C ALA A 63 17.54 -0.37 -10.10
N ARG A 64 16.99 -0.19 -11.31
CA ARG A 64 17.35 -0.99 -12.49
C ARG A 64 18.82 -0.86 -12.84
N ARG A 65 19.38 0.35 -12.81
CA ARG A 65 20.80 0.58 -13.08
C ARG A 65 21.70 -0.10 -12.05
N GLN A 66 21.31 -0.10 -10.78
CA GLN A 66 22.06 -0.75 -9.70
C GLN A 66 22.09 -2.26 -9.84
N VAL A 67 20.95 -2.88 -10.14
CA VAL A 67 20.86 -4.34 -10.33
C VAL A 67 21.50 -4.77 -11.66
N GLY A 68 21.35 -3.97 -12.72
CA GLY A 68 21.89 -4.24 -14.04
C GLY A 68 21.00 -5.13 -14.90
N VAL A 69 21.61 -5.89 -15.80
CA VAL A 69 20.91 -6.65 -16.86
C VAL A 69 20.02 -7.78 -16.34
N THR A 70 20.24 -8.23 -15.10
CA THR A 70 19.50 -9.31 -14.47
C THR A 70 18.18 -8.86 -13.84
N ALA A 71 17.95 -7.54 -13.74
CA ALA A 71 16.78 -6.96 -13.10
C ALA A 71 15.48 -7.39 -13.79
N VAL A 72 14.56 -7.96 -13.02
CA VAL A 72 13.19 -8.24 -13.47
C VAL A 72 12.30 -7.14 -12.92
N VAL A 73 11.65 -6.38 -13.81
CA VAL A 73 10.75 -5.30 -13.41
C VAL A 73 9.32 -5.70 -13.72
N LEU A 74 8.45 -5.63 -12.72
CA LEU A 74 7.04 -6.00 -12.85
C LEU A 74 6.13 -4.84 -12.42
N PRO A 75 5.02 -4.60 -13.14
CA PRO A 75 3.98 -3.70 -12.66
C PRO A 75 3.30 -4.31 -11.42
N PRO A 76 2.81 -3.46 -10.49
CA PRO A 76 2.13 -3.93 -9.30
C PRO A 76 0.77 -4.55 -9.61
N ARG A 77 0.46 -5.70 -9.00
CA ARG A 77 -0.84 -6.38 -9.07
C ARG A 77 -1.61 -6.22 -7.76
N GLY A 78 -2.15 -5.02 -7.51
CA GLY A 78 -2.78 -4.65 -6.24
C GLY A 78 -3.87 -5.60 -5.75
N VAL A 79 -4.69 -6.15 -6.66
CA VAL A 79 -5.73 -7.14 -6.33
C VAL A 79 -5.15 -8.43 -5.77
N VAL A 80 -4.04 -8.92 -6.33
CA VAL A 80 -3.33 -10.12 -5.86
C VAL A 80 -2.72 -9.85 -4.49
N TYR A 81 -2.12 -8.68 -4.30
CA TYR A 81 -1.54 -8.28 -3.00
C TYR A 81 -2.60 -8.16 -1.91
N GLY A 82 -3.80 -7.68 -2.26
CA GLY A 82 -4.94 -7.61 -1.34
C GLY A 82 -5.38 -9.00 -0.86
N VAL A 83 -5.58 -9.94 -1.79
CA VAL A 83 -5.95 -11.33 -1.45
C VAL A 83 -4.86 -12.01 -0.62
N ALA A 84 -3.58 -11.85 -1.01
CA ALA A 84 -2.44 -12.38 -0.26
C ALA A 84 -2.35 -11.82 1.17
N SER A 85 -2.49 -10.50 1.31
CA SER A 85 -2.50 -9.82 2.61
C SER A 85 -3.63 -10.31 3.49
N ARG A 86 -4.86 -10.39 2.96
CA ARG A 86 -6.02 -10.86 3.72
C ARG A 86 -5.80 -12.28 4.24
N ARG A 87 -5.34 -13.20 3.38
CA ARG A 87 -5.07 -14.59 3.79
C ARG A 87 -4.00 -14.69 4.89
N VAL A 88 -2.93 -13.90 4.78
CA VAL A 88 -1.89 -13.79 5.82
C VAL A 88 -2.50 -13.35 7.15
N PHE A 89 -3.25 -12.25 7.15
CA PHE A 89 -3.81 -11.70 8.38
C PHE A 89 -4.92 -12.58 8.96
N ASP A 90 -5.72 -13.27 8.15
CA ASP A 90 -6.70 -14.24 8.65
C ASP A 90 -6.01 -15.42 9.34
N THR A 91 -4.89 -15.88 8.79
CA THR A 91 -4.05 -16.92 9.42
C THR A 91 -3.50 -16.45 10.77
N ILE A 92 -3.06 -15.18 10.85
CA ILE A 92 -2.57 -14.60 12.10
C ILE A 92 -3.71 -14.40 13.11
N ARG A 93 -4.89 -13.95 12.66
CA ARG A 93 -6.07 -13.71 13.53
C ARG A 93 -6.57 -14.97 14.24
N ALA A 94 -6.37 -16.14 13.62
CA ALA A 94 -6.69 -17.42 14.26
C ALA A 94 -5.91 -17.67 15.57
N VAL A 95 -4.78 -17.00 15.79
CA VAL A 95 -3.92 -17.15 16.97
C VAL A 95 -3.64 -15.84 17.72
N VAL A 96 -3.82 -14.69 17.06
CA VAL A 96 -3.69 -13.35 17.64
C VAL A 96 -4.99 -12.57 17.34
N PRO A 97 -5.97 -12.59 18.24
CA PRO A 97 -7.31 -12.08 17.94
C PRO A 97 -7.39 -10.59 17.62
N VAL A 98 -6.50 -9.77 18.20
CA VAL A 98 -6.45 -8.32 17.98
C VAL A 98 -5.19 -7.97 17.19
N ILE A 99 -5.37 -7.44 15.99
CA ILE A 99 -4.26 -7.03 15.13
C ILE A 99 -4.45 -5.59 14.67
N GLU A 100 -3.50 -4.74 15.05
CA GLU A 100 -3.41 -3.40 14.51
C GLU A 100 -2.69 -3.42 13.15
N GLN A 101 -3.45 -3.65 12.08
CA GLN A 101 -2.90 -3.68 10.73
C GLN A 101 -2.51 -2.28 10.23
N LEU A 102 -1.23 -2.07 9.90
CA LEU A 102 -0.71 -0.78 9.43
C LEU A 102 -0.77 -0.66 7.90
N SER A 103 -0.44 -1.75 7.20
CA SER A 103 -0.35 -1.83 5.74
C SER A 103 -0.77 -3.22 5.22
N PHE A 104 -0.55 -3.50 3.93
CA PHE A 104 -0.75 -4.83 3.36
C PHE A 104 0.13 -5.92 4.01
N ASP A 105 1.30 -5.54 4.53
CA ASP A 105 2.35 -6.46 4.93
C ASP A 105 2.76 -6.38 6.39
N GLU A 106 2.26 -5.41 7.17
CA GLU A 106 2.70 -5.25 8.55
C GLU A 106 1.56 -4.94 9.53
N GLY A 107 1.71 -5.43 10.76
CA GLY A 107 0.76 -5.19 11.84
C GLY A 107 1.34 -5.48 13.22
N PHE A 108 0.70 -4.92 14.24
CA PHE A 108 1.01 -5.24 15.64
C PHE A 108 0.01 -6.21 16.23
N GLY A 109 0.50 -7.09 17.12
CA GLY A 109 -0.32 -7.99 17.92
C GLY A 109 0.13 -7.97 19.38
N GLU A 110 -0.78 -8.20 20.31
CA GLU A 110 -0.46 -8.33 21.74
C GLU A 110 -1.22 -9.54 22.30
N PRO A 111 -0.75 -10.77 22.05
CA PRO A 111 -1.45 -11.98 22.48
C PRO A 111 -1.46 -12.08 24.01
N SER A 112 -2.65 -12.13 24.61
CA SER A 112 -2.82 -12.16 26.07
C SER A 112 -2.12 -13.35 26.73
N GLN A 113 -2.05 -14.50 26.05
CA GLN A 113 -1.35 -15.70 26.53
C GLN A 113 0.17 -15.54 26.67
N LEU A 114 0.75 -14.50 26.08
CA LEU A 114 2.16 -14.16 26.25
C LEU A 114 2.41 -13.26 27.46
N ALA A 115 1.37 -12.72 28.12
CA ALA A 115 1.58 -11.89 29.30
C ALA A 115 2.36 -12.65 30.39
N GLY A 116 3.50 -12.09 30.83
CA GLY A 116 4.37 -12.75 31.80
C GLY A 116 5.24 -13.89 31.26
N ALA A 117 5.12 -14.25 29.97
CA ALA A 117 5.88 -15.33 29.36
C ALA A 117 7.38 -15.01 29.29
N SER A 118 8.20 -16.07 29.31
CA SER A 118 9.64 -15.91 29.12
C SER A 118 9.97 -15.54 27.68
N ALA A 119 11.14 -14.92 27.45
CA ALA A 119 11.57 -14.58 26.08
C ALA A 119 11.64 -15.82 25.16
N ARG A 120 11.97 -16.99 25.71
CA ARG A 120 12.01 -18.27 25.00
C ARG A 120 10.62 -18.73 24.57
N ASP A 121 9.61 -18.59 25.43
CA ASP A 121 8.24 -18.97 25.10
C ASP A 121 7.66 -18.05 24.02
N VAL A 122 7.99 -16.76 24.07
CA VAL A 122 7.63 -15.79 23.02
C VAL A 122 8.29 -16.13 21.69
N GLU A 123 9.56 -16.53 21.71
CA GLU A 123 10.27 -16.98 20.50
C GLU A 123 9.61 -18.21 19.89
N ALA A 124 9.30 -19.23 20.70
CA ALA A 124 8.59 -20.43 20.25
C ALA A 124 7.19 -20.12 19.68
N PHE A 125 6.45 -19.19 20.29
CA PHE A 125 5.18 -18.71 19.76
C PHE A 125 5.35 -18.04 18.38
N CYS A 126 6.39 -17.20 18.23
CA CYS A 126 6.67 -16.53 16.96
C CYS A 126 7.11 -17.52 15.87
N GLU A 127 7.83 -18.60 16.22
CA GLU A 127 8.18 -19.69 15.31
C GLU A 127 6.93 -20.42 14.79
N ASP A 128 6.02 -20.79 15.68
CA ASP A 128 4.75 -21.44 15.30
C ASP A 128 3.91 -20.53 14.40
N LEU A 129 3.82 -19.25 14.75
CA LEU A 129 3.08 -18.26 13.97
C LEU A 129 3.65 -18.10 12.55
N ARG A 130 4.97 -17.96 12.41
CA ARG A 130 5.64 -17.87 11.10
C ARG A 130 5.47 -19.14 10.29
N ARG A 131 5.56 -20.31 10.95
CA ARG A 131 5.34 -21.61 10.32
C ARG A 131 3.93 -21.70 9.73
N ARG A 132 2.89 -21.35 10.49
CA ARG A 132 1.50 -21.34 10.01
C ARG A 132 1.31 -20.40 8.81
N VAL A 133 1.82 -19.17 8.90
CA VAL A 133 1.75 -18.20 7.78
C VAL A 133 2.41 -18.79 6.52
N ARG A 134 3.57 -19.42 6.66
CA ARG A 134 4.27 -20.06 5.54
C ARG A 134 3.55 -21.27 4.99
N GLU A 135 2.98 -22.13 5.83
CA GLU A 135 2.20 -23.30 5.43
C GLU A 135 0.94 -22.87 4.65
N GLU A 136 0.21 -21.88 5.16
CA GLU A 136 -1.05 -21.42 4.55
C GLU A 136 -0.85 -20.61 3.28
N THR A 137 0.18 -19.77 3.22
CA THR A 137 0.31 -18.77 2.15
C THR A 137 1.52 -19.03 1.25
N GLY A 138 2.54 -19.74 1.72
CA GLY A 138 3.84 -19.83 1.07
C GLY A 138 4.70 -18.57 1.19
N LEU A 139 4.23 -17.55 1.91
CA LEU A 139 4.97 -16.31 2.16
C LEU A 139 5.73 -16.38 3.49
N ILE A 140 6.84 -15.67 3.55
CA ILE A 140 7.68 -15.56 4.75
C ILE A 140 7.46 -14.22 5.46
N ALA A 141 7.63 -14.23 6.77
CA ALA A 141 7.48 -13.07 7.63
C ALA A 141 8.62 -13.02 8.64
N SER A 142 9.03 -11.80 8.99
CA SER A 142 9.90 -11.55 10.14
C SER A 142 9.08 -11.03 11.31
N VAL A 143 9.40 -11.48 12.53
CA VAL A 143 8.66 -11.13 13.74
C VAL A 143 9.60 -10.53 14.78
N GLY A 144 9.22 -9.37 15.31
CA GLY A 144 9.90 -8.73 16.42
C GLY A 144 9.01 -8.71 17.65
N ALA A 145 9.58 -8.95 18.82
CA ALA A 145 8.86 -8.88 20.08
C ALA A 145 9.57 -7.96 21.08
N GLY A 146 8.80 -7.18 21.82
CA GLY A 146 9.31 -6.31 22.89
C GLY A 146 8.21 -5.79 23.79
N SER A 147 8.55 -4.88 24.72
CA SER A 147 7.59 -4.34 25.69
C SER A 147 6.60 -3.31 25.12
N GLY A 148 6.75 -2.93 23.85
CA GLY A 148 5.92 -1.95 23.17
C GLY A 148 6.15 -1.93 21.66
N LYS A 149 5.26 -1.24 20.94
CA LYS A 149 5.26 -1.17 19.46
C LYS A 149 6.61 -0.74 18.88
N GLN A 150 7.27 0.25 19.48
CA GLN A 150 8.54 0.77 19.00
C GLN A 150 9.66 -0.28 19.02
N ILE A 151 9.80 -1.00 20.12
CA ILE A 151 10.81 -2.05 20.26
C ILE A 151 10.47 -3.22 19.35
N ALA A 152 9.21 -3.66 19.34
CA ALA A 152 8.76 -4.76 18.49
C ALA A 152 9.03 -4.46 17.00
N LYS A 153 8.72 -3.24 16.54
CA LYS A 153 9.00 -2.81 15.16
C LYS A 153 10.49 -2.80 14.84
N ILE A 154 11.33 -2.23 15.72
CA ILE A 154 12.79 -2.25 15.54
C ILE A 154 13.31 -3.69 15.50
N ALA A 155 12.86 -4.53 16.43
CA ALA A 155 13.26 -5.92 16.54
C ALA A 155 12.94 -6.70 15.25
N SER A 156 11.75 -6.54 14.69
CA SER A 156 11.38 -7.21 13.43
C SER A 156 12.27 -6.77 12.26
N GLY A 157 12.66 -5.48 12.21
CA GLY A 157 13.57 -4.96 11.21
C GLY A 157 15.01 -5.49 11.35
N LEU A 158 15.42 -5.84 12.57
CA LEU A 158 16.70 -6.50 12.86
C LEU A 158 16.64 -8.02 12.63
N ALA A 159 15.44 -8.60 12.66
CA ALA A 159 15.21 -10.02 12.43
C ALA A 159 15.24 -10.40 10.94
N LYS A 160 15.01 -9.43 10.04
CA LYS A 160 14.95 -9.66 8.60
C LYS A 160 16.28 -10.16 8.00
N PRO A 161 16.25 -11.11 7.04
CA PRO A 161 15.08 -11.79 6.49
C PRO A 161 14.66 -13.05 7.27
N ASP A 162 13.38 -13.42 7.15
CA ASP A 162 12.81 -14.69 7.65
C ASP A 162 13.29 -15.06 9.06
N GLY A 163 13.23 -14.11 9.99
CA GLY A 163 13.79 -14.27 11.33
C GLY A 163 12.86 -13.82 12.46
N ILE A 164 13.28 -14.14 13.68
CA ILE A 164 12.64 -13.68 14.92
C ILE A 164 13.66 -12.92 15.74
N ARG A 165 13.23 -11.83 16.36
CA ARG A 165 14.02 -11.14 17.38
C ARG A 165 13.13 -10.79 18.57
N VAL A 166 13.37 -11.47 19.68
CA VAL A 166 12.77 -11.13 20.97
C VAL A 166 13.72 -10.23 21.74
N VAL A 167 13.25 -9.09 22.21
CA VAL A 167 14.04 -8.13 23.00
C VAL A 167 13.46 -8.04 24.41
N PRO A 168 14.07 -8.69 25.41
CA PRO A 168 13.68 -8.56 26.80
C PRO A 168 13.80 -7.12 27.30
N ARG A 169 12.92 -6.72 28.22
CA ARG A 169 12.88 -5.35 28.79
C ARG A 169 14.23 -4.87 29.34
N ALA A 170 15.03 -5.78 29.91
CA ALA A 170 16.37 -5.48 30.43
C ALA A 170 17.37 -5.06 29.33
N ASP A 171 17.20 -5.55 28.11
CA ASP A 171 18.13 -5.34 26.99
C ASP A 171 17.74 -4.15 26.11
N GLU A 172 16.50 -3.64 26.23
CA GLU A 172 15.95 -2.61 25.35
C GLU A 172 16.76 -1.31 25.35
N ARG A 173 17.20 -0.85 26.53
CA ARG A 173 17.97 0.40 26.64
C ARG A 173 19.33 0.28 25.97
N ALA A 174 20.01 -0.85 26.15
CA ALA A 174 21.30 -1.12 25.53
C ALA A 174 21.16 -1.22 24.00
N LEU A 175 20.13 -1.95 23.53
CA LEU A 175 19.83 -2.06 22.11
C LEU A 175 19.55 -0.68 21.49
N LEU A 176 18.61 0.09 22.06
CA LEU A 176 18.25 1.40 21.54
C LEU A 176 19.46 2.33 21.50
N GLY A 177 20.25 2.39 22.58
CA GLY A 177 21.35 3.35 22.72
C GLY A 177 22.33 3.36 21.56
N GLY A 178 22.65 2.19 20.99
CA GLY A 178 23.61 2.05 19.89
C GLY A 178 23.02 2.21 18.47
N LEU A 179 21.70 2.33 18.33
CA LEU A 179 21.07 2.42 17.01
C LEU A 179 21.11 3.85 16.46
N PRO A 180 21.29 4.02 15.13
CA PRO A 180 21.11 5.31 14.48
C PRO A 180 19.72 5.89 14.76
N VAL A 181 19.62 7.20 14.96
CA VAL A 181 18.36 7.87 15.33
C VAL A 181 17.25 7.64 14.31
N ARG A 182 17.63 7.43 13.04
CA ARG A 182 16.73 7.07 11.94
C ARG A 182 15.98 5.75 12.09
N ARG A 183 16.44 4.86 12.99
CA ARG A 183 15.75 3.61 13.34
C ARG A 183 14.53 3.84 14.22
N LEU A 184 14.39 4.99 14.87
CA LEU A 184 13.22 5.34 15.66
C LEU A 184 12.01 5.57 14.75
N TRP A 185 10.89 4.91 15.04
CA TRP A 185 9.70 5.01 14.21
C TRP A 185 9.04 6.37 14.44
N GLY A 186 8.94 7.16 13.37
CA GLY A 186 8.52 8.56 13.42
C GLY A 186 9.64 9.56 13.12
N ILE A 187 10.91 9.12 13.08
CA ILE A 187 12.03 9.93 12.55
C ILE A 187 12.18 9.65 11.06
N GLY A 188 11.75 10.60 10.23
CA GLY A 188 12.00 10.63 8.79
C GLY A 188 13.30 11.35 8.41
N PRO A 189 13.68 11.38 7.12
CA PRO A 189 14.94 11.99 6.66
C PRO A 189 15.14 13.45 7.10
N VAL A 190 14.08 14.24 7.13
CA VAL A 190 14.14 15.66 7.54
C VAL A 190 14.46 15.80 9.02
N ALA A 191 13.82 14.98 9.87
CA ALA A 191 14.07 14.99 11.30
C ALA A 191 15.46 14.45 11.63
N GLU A 192 15.89 13.38 10.94
CA GLU A 192 17.26 12.85 11.00
C GLU A 192 18.30 13.91 10.63
N GLU A 193 18.14 14.60 9.51
CA GLU A 193 19.07 15.67 9.09
C GLU A 193 19.14 16.81 10.12
N LYS A 194 18.00 17.17 10.73
CA LYS A 194 17.97 18.18 11.79
C LYS A 194 18.74 17.74 13.04
N LEU A 195 18.63 16.47 13.43
CA LEU A 195 19.33 15.89 14.58
C LEU A 195 20.84 15.73 14.31
N ASN A 196 21.22 15.20 13.14
CA ASN A 196 22.62 15.00 12.77
C ASN A 196 23.39 16.32 12.70
N ARG A 197 22.75 17.42 12.24
CA ARG A 197 23.36 18.77 12.25
C ARG A 197 23.72 19.27 13.66
N LEU A 198 23.11 18.69 14.69
CA LEU A 198 23.36 18.98 16.10
C LEU A 198 24.26 17.91 16.76
N GLY A 199 24.82 16.98 15.99
CA GLY A 199 25.65 15.87 16.49
C GLY A 199 24.88 14.75 17.17
N ILE A 200 23.57 14.66 16.95
CA ILE A 200 22.71 13.61 17.52
C ILE A 200 22.49 12.53 16.45
N ASP A 201 23.36 11.55 16.43
CA ASP A 201 23.37 10.48 15.43
C ASP A 201 22.65 9.20 15.91
N THR A 202 22.54 9.02 17.23
CA THR A 202 22.02 7.79 17.87
C THR A 202 20.76 8.04 18.68
N ILE A 203 19.95 6.99 18.86
CA ILE A 203 18.77 7.04 19.74
C ILE A 203 19.21 7.30 21.19
N GLY A 204 20.36 6.78 21.62
CA GLY A 204 20.91 7.05 22.97
C GLY A 204 21.19 8.53 23.22
N GLN A 205 21.77 9.22 22.23
CA GLN A 205 21.99 10.67 22.31
C GLN A 205 20.66 11.43 22.35
N LEU A 206 19.68 11.06 21.52
CA LEU A 206 18.34 11.67 21.56
C LEU A 206 17.66 11.45 22.93
N ALA A 207 17.77 10.26 23.50
CA ALA A 207 17.18 9.91 24.80
C ALA A 207 17.79 10.67 26.00
N ALA A 208 19.03 11.15 25.85
CA ALA A 208 19.78 11.89 26.86
C ALA A 208 19.45 13.39 26.90
N LEU A 209 18.74 13.91 25.89
CA LEU A 209 18.31 15.31 25.87
C LEU A 209 17.29 15.61 26.98
N THR A 210 17.13 16.89 27.28
CA THR A 210 16.03 17.42 28.08
C THR A 210 14.76 17.53 27.25
N ASP A 211 13.60 17.54 27.90
CA ASP A 211 12.32 17.66 27.20
C ASP A 211 12.19 19.01 26.46
N ALA A 212 12.81 20.08 27.00
CA ALA A 212 12.85 21.39 26.37
C ALA A 212 13.69 21.39 25.08
N GLU A 213 14.87 20.75 25.09
CA GLU A 213 15.70 20.61 23.89
C GLU A 213 14.96 19.83 22.80
N VAL A 214 14.33 18.71 23.15
CA VAL A 214 13.58 17.91 22.18
C VAL A 214 12.40 18.68 21.61
N ALA A 215 11.65 19.43 22.43
CA ALA A 215 10.55 20.26 21.95
C ALA A 215 11.03 21.36 20.98
N ASN A 216 12.18 21.96 21.24
CA ASN A 216 12.78 22.97 20.34
C ASN A 216 13.28 22.36 19.02
N ILE A 217 13.84 21.15 19.06
CA ILE A 217 14.39 20.49 17.88
C ILE A 217 13.30 19.81 17.05
N LEU A 218 12.41 19.03 17.65
CA LEU A 218 11.43 18.21 16.92
C LEU A 218 10.00 18.78 16.96
N GLY A 219 9.81 19.92 17.63
CA GLY A 219 8.51 20.56 17.81
C GLY A 219 7.78 20.08 19.07
N ALA A 220 7.01 20.98 19.68
CA ALA A 220 6.33 20.75 20.96
C ALA A 220 5.28 19.61 20.91
N THR A 221 4.74 19.30 19.74
CA THR A 221 3.69 18.28 19.59
C THR A 221 4.27 16.86 19.47
N VAL A 222 5.23 16.66 18.57
CA VAL A 222 5.74 15.32 18.23
C VAL A 222 7.00 14.97 19.01
N GLY A 223 7.83 15.96 19.35
CA GLY A 223 9.08 15.79 20.06
C GLY A 223 8.95 15.00 21.37
N PRO A 224 8.06 15.39 22.30
CA PRO A 224 7.90 14.68 23.57
C PRO A 224 7.53 13.20 23.40
N ALA A 225 6.69 12.86 22.41
CA ALA A 225 6.33 11.48 22.13
C ALA A 225 7.53 10.68 21.61
N LEU A 226 8.28 11.21 20.64
CA LEU A 226 9.50 10.57 20.13
C LEU A 226 10.57 10.42 21.22
N HIS A 227 10.64 11.36 22.15
CA HIS A 227 11.58 11.30 23.27
C HIS A 227 11.29 10.12 24.20
N ARG A 228 10.02 9.88 24.53
CA ARG A 228 9.59 8.71 25.30
C ARG A 228 9.98 7.42 24.59
N LEU A 229 9.72 7.35 23.27
CA LEU A 229 10.09 6.19 22.46
C LEU A 229 11.60 5.95 22.44
N ALA A 230 12.42 7.00 22.34
CA ALA A 230 13.88 6.92 22.41
C ALA A 230 14.38 6.38 23.76
N ARG A 231 13.64 6.64 24.84
CA ARG A 231 13.89 6.10 26.19
C ARG A 231 13.29 4.70 26.41
N GLY A 232 12.72 4.08 25.38
CA GLY A 232 12.06 2.77 25.46
C GLY A 232 10.69 2.80 26.13
N ILE A 233 10.07 3.97 26.30
CA ILE A 233 8.76 4.10 26.94
C ILE A 233 7.69 4.16 25.85
N ASP A 234 6.93 3.08 25.68
CA ASP A 234 5.87 2.97 24.68
C ASP A 234 4.63 2.25 25.25
N ASP A 235 3.74 3.03 25.85
CA ASP A 235 2.52 2.53 26.49
C ASP A 235 1.31 2.50 25.53
N ARG A 236 1.54 2.69 24.22
CA ARG A 236 0.44 2.66 23.24
C ARG A 236 -0.17 1.25 23.20
N PRO A 237 -1.51 1.11 23.30
CA PRO A 237 -2.16 -0.19 23.20
C PRO A 237 -2.13 -0.66 21.74
N VAL A 238 -2.07 -1.98 21.53
CA VAL A 238 -2.42 -2.57 20.23
C VAL A 238 -3.94 -2.58 20.13
N ALA A 239 -4.50 -1.95 19.11
CA ALA A 239 -5.94 -1.87 18.90
C ALA A 239 -6.26 -2.02 17.41
N GLU A 240 -7.44 -2.58 17.11
CA GLU A 240 -7.94 -2.62 15.73
C GLU A 240 -7.93 -1.21 15.13
N ARG A 241 -7.64 -1.14 13.83
CA ARG A 241 -7.49 0.15 13.16
C ARG A 241 -8.84 0.86 13.14
N ALA A 242 -8.86 2.08 13.68
CA ALA A 242 -10.03 2.95 13.59
C ALA A 242 -10.38 3.22 12.11
N GLU A 243 -11.67 3.40 11.84
CA GLU A 243 -12.19 3.72 10.52
C GLU A 243 -11.41 4.86 9.85
N ALA A 244 -11.33 4.82 8.52
CA ALA A 244 -10.65 5.85 7.75
C ALA A 244 -11.27 7.23 8.05
N LYS A 245 -10.45 8.23 8.36
CA LYS A 245 -10.92 9.61 8.54
C LYS A 245 -11.11 10.36 7.22
N GLN A 246 -10.46 9.85 6.17
CA GLN A 246 -10.50 10.41 4.83
C GLN A 246 -10.22 9.32 3.80
N ILE A 247 -10.74 9.53 2.59
CA ILE A 247 -10.57 8.66 1.43
C ILE A 247 -10.05 9.52 0.30
N SER A 248 -8.97 9.13 -0.36
CA SER A 248 -8.40 9.92 -1.45
C SER A 248 -7.78 9.06 -2.54
N SER A 249 -7.70 9.65 -3.73
CA SER A 249 -6.99 9.13 -4.90
C SER A 249 -6.08 10.22 -5.46
N GLU A 250 -4.88 9.85 -5.91
CA GLU A 250 -3.95 10.79 -6.53
C GLU A 250 -3.11 10.11 -7.60
N SER A 251 -2.75 10.89 -8.63
CA SER A 251 -1.97 10.42 -9.78
C SER A 251 -0.82 11.36 -10.08
N THR A 252 0.37 10.79 -10.25
CA THR A 252 1.53 11.51 -10.81
C THR A 252 1.56 11.30 -12.32
N PHE A 253 1.60 12.38 -13.09
CA PHE A 253 1.56 12.33 -14.54
C PHE A 253 2.94 12.09 -15.15
N ALA A 254 2.98 11.47 -16.33
CA ALA A 254 4.21 11.20 -17.07
C ALA A 254 4.90 12.50 -17.53
N ALA A 255 4.11 13.45 -18.01
CA ALA A 255 4.49 14.83 -18.29
C ALA A 255 3.72 15.77 -17.37
N ASP A 256 4.28 16.93 -17.06
CA ASP A 256 3.59 17.93 -16.23
C ASP A 256 2.46 18.58 -17.03
N LEU A 257 1.32 18.78 -16.38
CA LEU A 257 0.14 19.42 -16.96
C LEU A 257 0.29 20.93 -16.91
N THR A 258 0.09 21.58 -18.04
CA THR A 258 0.37 23.01 -18.25
C THR A 258 -0.87 23.84 -18.58
N SER A 259 -2.06 23.21 -18.67
CA SER A 259 -3.32 23.92 -18.92
C SER A 259 -4.44 23.44 -18.00
N LEU A 260 -5.46 24.28 -17.81
CA LEU A 260 -6.66 23.94 -17.05
C LEU A 260 -7.48 22.83 -17.74
N GLU A 261 -7.50 22.81 -19.08
CA GLU A 261 -8.15 21.75 -19.86
C GLU A 261 -7.56 20.37 -19.55
N GLN A 262 -6.22 20.28 -19.49
CA GLN A 262 -5.53 19.05 -19.10
C GLN A 262 -5.89 18.62 -17.67
N LEU A 263 -6.04 19.56 -16.73
CA LEU A 263 -6.47 19.24 -15.36
C LEU A 263 -7.92 18.76 -15.30
N HIS A 264 -8.84 19.36 -16.08
CA HIS A 264 -10.22 18.88 -16.16
C HIS A 264 -10.31 17.46 -16.71
N ALA A 265 -9.58 17.15 -17.79
CA ALA A 265 -9.53 15.79 -18.31
C ALA A 265 -8.92 14.79 -17.30
N ALA A 266 -7.95 15.25 -16.50
CA ALA A 266 -7.26 14.41 -15.54
C ALA A 266 -8.01 14.21 -14.22
N ILE A 267 -8.88 15.15 -13.80
CA ILE A 267 -9.53 15.08 -12.49
C ILE A 267 -10.64 14.04 -12.43
N ASP A 268 -11.42 13.89 -13.50
CA ASP A 268 -12.57 12.97 -13.53
C ASP A 268 -12.19 11.52 -13.19
N PRO A 269 -11.20 10.90 -13.86
CA PRO A 269 -10.79 9.55 -13.52
C PRO A 269 -10.25 9.43 -12.09
N ILE A 270 -9.69 10.50 -11.52
CA ILE A 270 -9.15 10.49 -10.14
C ILE A 270 -10.28 10.61 -9.12
N ALA A 271 -11.24 11.49 -9.38
CA ALA A 271 -12.42 11.70 -8.54
C ALA A 271 -13.32 10.47 -8.52
N GLU A 272 -13.54 9.84 -9.68
CA GLU A 272 -14.29 8.58 -9.81
C GLU A 272 -13.66 7.48 -8.95
N HIS A 273 -12.34 7.31 -9.00
CA HIS A 273 -11.66 6.33 -8.14
C HIS A 273 -11.80 6.65 -6.64
N ALA A 274 -11.69 7.91 -6.26
CA ALA A 274 -11.92 8.30 -4.87
C ALA A 274 -13.37 8.01 -4.46
N HIS A 275 -14.31 8.17 -5.38
CA HIS A 275 -15.75 7.99 -5.17
C HIS A 275 -16.12 6.52 -5.05
N GLN A 276 -15.62 5.65 -5.92
CA GLN A 276 -15.79 4.20 -5.77
C GLN A 276 -15.27 3.69 -4.43
N ARG A 277 -14.17 4.27 -3.92
CA ARG A 277 -13.64 3.95 -2.59
C ARG A 277 -14.55 4.47 -1.47
N LEU A 278 -15.16 5.64 -1.64
CA LEU A 278 -16.19 6.17 -0.73
C LEU A 278 -17.42 5.25 -0.68
N LEU A 279 -17.89 4.77 -1.83
CA LEU A 279 -19.02 3.83 -1.89
C LEU A 279 -18.72 2.52 -1.16
N ARG A 280 -17.51 1.97 -1.33
CA ARG A 280 -17.07 0.75 -0.62
C ARG A 280 -16.91 0.97 0.88
N ASP A 281 -16.55 2.17 1.32
CA ASP A 281 -16.49 2.55 2.74
C ASP A 281 -17.89 2.66 3.37
N GLY A 282 -18.92 2.96 2.58
CA GLY A 282 -20.30 2.97 3.04
C GLY A 282 -20.74 4.26 3.77
N ARG A 283 -19.89 5.29 3.84
CA ARG A 283 -20.26 6.60 4.41
C ARG A 283 -20.38 7.67 3.32
N GLY A 284 -21.12 8.74 3.61
CA GLY A 284 -21.13 9.96 2.79
C GLY A 284 -19.98 10.90 3.17
N ALA A 285 -19.57 11.76 2.25
CA ALA A 285 -18.52 12.75 2.48
C ALA A 285 -19.06 14.17 2.50
N ARG A 286 -18.53 15.00 3.41
CA ARG A 286 -18.90 16.41 3.52
C ARG A 286 -17.87 17.35 2.89
N THR A 287 -16.59 17.00 2.95
CA THR A 287 -15.50 17.87 2.51
C THR A 287 -14.75 17.25 1.35
N VAL A 288 -14.65 17.99 0.24
CA VAL A 288 -13.82 17.66 -0.92
C VAL A 288 -12.53 18.47 -0.85
N THR A 289 -11.41 17.81 -1.09
CA THR A 289 -10.07 18.41 -1.09
C THR A 289 -9.37 18.07 -2.39
N VAL A 290 -8.86 19.08 -3.09
CA VAL A 290 -8.00 18.95 -4.26
C VAL A 290 -6.57 19.30 -3.89
N LYS A 291 -5.66 18.39 -4.20
CA LYS A 291 -4.22 18.53 -3.98
C LYS A 291 -3.54 18.65 -5.34
N LEU A 292 -2.76 19.71 -5.51
CA LEU A 292 -1.93 19.96 -6.69
C LEU A 292 -0.48 19.97 -6.26
N LYS A 293 0.33 19.05 -6.77
CA LYS A 293 1.78 19.09 -6.59
C LYS A 293 2.41 19.64 -7.86
N LYS A 294 3.14 20.72 -7.73
CA LYS A 294 3.84 21.39 -8.83
C LYS A 294 5.12 20.65 -9.23
N SER A 295 5.70 21.07 -10.35
CA SER A 295 6.97 20.55 -10.88
C SER A 295 8.16 20.81 -9.97
N ASP A 296 8.14 21.92 -9.21
CA ASP A 296 9.11 22.27 -8.16
C ASP A 296 8.89 21.50 -6.83
N MET A 297 8.00 20.50 -6.84
CA MET A 297 7.58 19.67 -5.69
C MET A 297 6.78 20.40 -4.60
N SER A 298 6.51 21.71 -4.73
CA SER A 298 5.61 22.42 -3.83
C SER A 298 4.17 21.88 -3.95
N ILE A 299 3.44 21.90 -2.84
CA ILE A 299 2.07 21.36 -2.76
C ILE A 299 1.10 22.50 -2.46
N LEU A 300 0.05 22.60 -3.27
CA LEU A 300 -1.11 23.46 -3.06
C LEU A 300 -2.31 22.58 -2.75
N THR A 301 -3.11 22.97 -1.76
CA THR A 301 -4.32 22.24 -1.37
C THR A 301 -5.49 23.22 -1.27
N ARG A 302 -6.62 22.85 -1.88
CA ARG A 302 -7.89 23.58 -1.82
C ARG A 302 -8.96 22.64 -1.32
N SER A 303 -9.81 23.08 -0.40
CA SER A 303 -10.92 22.27 0.09
C SER A 303 -12.21 23.09 0.12
N ALA A 304 -13.33 22.41 -0.03
CA ALA A 304 -14.66 22.95 0.18
C ALA A 304 -15.53 21.92 0.90
N THR A 305 -16.47 22.42 1.70
CA THR A 305 -17.31 21.61 2.58
C THR A 305 -18.76 21.89 2.27
N LEU A 306 -19.52 20.84 1.97
CA LEU A 306 -20.96 20.86 1.76
C LEU A 306 -21.69 20.94 3.12
N PRO A 307 -22.95 21.40 3.15
CA PRO A 307 -23.72 21.46 4.39
C PRO A 307 -24.09 20.07 4.94
N TYR A 308 -24.25 19.08 4.07
CA TYR A 308 -24.57 17.69 4.41
C TYR A 308 -23.57 16.72 3.77
N ALA A 309 -23.50 15.50 4.30
CA ALA A 309 -22.68 14.43 3.74
C ALA A 309 -23.43 13.76 2.59
N THR A 310 -22.76 13.58 1.45
CA THR A 310 -23.35 12.99 0.24
C THR A 310 -22.46 11.90 -0.35
N THR A 311 -23.09 10.99 -1.10
CA THR A 311 -22.41 10.01 -1.97
C THR A 311 -22.68 10.29 -3.45
N GLU A 312 -23.31 11.42 -3.78
CA GLU A 312 -23.63 11.76 -5.16
C GLU A 312 -22.36 12.12 -5.94
N ALA A 313 -22.05 11.35 -6.99
CA ALA A 313 -20.85 11.53 -7.78
C ALA A 313 -20.82 12.91 -8.45
N GLY A 314 -21.95 13.35 -9.01
CA GLY A 314 -22.08 14.64 -9.70
C GLY A 314 -21.66 15.82 -8.82
N ALA A 315 -22.29 15.94 -7.64
CA ALA A 315 -21.93 16.96 -6.65
C ALA A 315 -20.46 16.93 -6.23
N LEU A 316 -19.90 15.76 -5.93
CA LEU A 316 -18.52 15.61 -5.45
C LEU A 316 -17.49 15.95 -6.54
N VAL A 317 -17.72 15.47 -7.77
CA VAL A 317 -16.84 15.74 -8.93
C VAL A 317 -16.94 17.20 -9.34
N ALA A 318 -18.13 17.79 -9.38
CA ALA A 318 -18.32 19.21 -9.69
C ALA A 318 -17.58 20.11 -8.66
N LEU A 319 -17.66 19.75 -7.38
CA LEU A 319 -16.93 20.47 -6.33
C LEU A 319 -15.41 20.31 -6.49
N ALA A 320 -14.92 19.12 -6.81
CA ALA A 320 -13.50 18.90 -7.09
C ALA A 320 -13.01 19.76 -8.27
N ARG A 321 -13.75 19.80 -9.39
CA ARG A 321 -13.43 20.64 -10.56
C ARG A 321 -13.33 22.13 -10.19
N ARG A 322 -14.26 22.64 -9.38
CA ARG A 322 -14.24 24.04 -8.89
C ARG A 322 -13.02 24.40 -8.04
N LEU A 323 -12.32 23.42 -7.47
CA LEU A 323 -11.16 23.63 -6.62
C LEU A 323 -9.83 23.63 -7.40
N LEU A 324 -9.87 23.37 -8.71
CA LEU A 324 -8.69 23.42 -9.57
C LEU A 324 -8.14 24.85 -9.68
N LEU A 325 -6.83 24.94 -9.88
CA LEU A 325 -6.09 26.18 -10.13
C LEU A 325 -5.41 26.08 -11.49
N ASP A 326 -5.45 27.16 -12.26
CA ASP A 326 -4.89 27.20 -13.60
C ASP A 326 -3.34 27.09 -13.58
N PRO A 327 -2.73 26.04 -14.18
CA PRO A 327 -1.29 25.89 -14.24
C PRO A 327 -0.55 27.07 -14.88
N VAL A 328 -1.21 27.86 -15.73
CA VAL A 328 -0.61 29.08 -16.30
C VAL A 328 -0.28 30.10 -15.20
N GLN A 329 -1.07 30.15 -14.12
CA GLN A 329 -0.90 31.10 -13.03
C GLN A 329 0.02 30.58 -11.93
N ILE A 330 -0.06 29.29 -11.62
CA ILE A 330 0.64 28.69 -10.48
C ILE A 330 1.87 27.86 -10.86
N GLY A 331 2.07 27.62 -12.16
CA GLY A 331 3.10 26.77 -12.73
C GLY A 331 2.63 25.34 -13.03
N PRO A 332 3.43 24.56 -13.78
CA PRO A 332 3.02 23.23 -14.26
C PRO A 332 2.81 22.21 -13.13
N ILE A 333 1.77 21.39 -13.28
CA ILE A 333 1.30 20.42 -12.28
C ILE A 333 1.81 19.02 -12.58
N ARG A 334 2.51 18.45 -11.61
CA ARG A 334 3.09 17.11 -11.67
C ARG A 334 2.16 16.01 -11.15
N LEU A 335 1.37 16.31 -10.12
CA LEU A 335 0.41 15.39 -9.51
C LEU A 335 -0.87 16.12 -9.14
N LEU A 336 -1.99 15.43 -9.35
CA LEU A 336 -3.33 15.85 -8.95
C LEU A 336 -3.92 14.77 -8.03
N GLY A 337 -4.59 15.19 -6.96
CA GLY A 337 -5.30 14.31 -6.05
C GLY A 337 -6.63 14.87 -5.62
N VAL A 338 -7.60 13.98 -5.40
CA VAL A 338 -8.94 14.28 -4.87
C VAL A 338 -9.12 13.49 -3.59
N GLY A 339 -9.59 14.14 -2.54
CA GLY A 339 -9.84 13.55 -1.23
C GLY A 339 -11.20 13.94 -0.67
N PHE A 340 -11.80 13.02 0.06
CA PHE A 340 -13.07 13.11 0.74
C PHE A 340 -12.85 12.95 2.24
N SER A 341 -13.38 13.87 3.04
CA SER A 341 -13.32 13.85 4.50
C SER A 341 -14.62 14.36 5.12
N GLY A 342 -14.70 14.38 6.46
CA GLY A 342 -15.97 14.59 7.15
C GLY A 342 -16.95 13.48 6.84
N LEU A 343 -16.48 12.23 6.94
CA LEU A 343 -17.25 11.04 6.60
C LEU A 343 -18.35 10.80 7.65
N SER A 344 -19.55 10.45 7.19
CA SER A 344 -20.74 10.28 8.04
C SER A 344 -21.64 9.14 7.53
N GLU A 345 -22.17 8.33 8.45
CA GLU A 345 -23.20 7.31 8.16
C GLU A 345 -24.56 7.95 7.85
N VAL A 346 -24.83 9.12 8.43
CA VAL A 346 -26.04 9.89 8.13
C VAL A 346 -25.88 10.49 6.73
N ARG A 347 -26.43 9.77 5.75
CA ARG A 347 -26.57 10.20 4.37
C ARG A 347 -27.86 10.99 4.27
N GLN A 348 -27.77 12.27 3.93
CA GLN A 348 -28.95 13.05 3.61
C GLN A 348 -28.89 13.35 2.12
N GLU A 349 -29.81 12.76 1.36
CA GLU A 349 -30.01 13.14 -0.03
C GLU A 349 -30.55 14.57 -0.08
N SER A 350 -30.07 15.36 -1.03
CA SER A 350 -30.58 16.71 -1.23
C SER A 350 -32.08 16.64 -1.50
N LEU A 351 -32.89 17.32 -0.70
CA LEU A 351 -34.34 17.41 -0.91
C LEU A 351 -34.69 18.20 -2.19
N PHE A 352 -33.70 18.85 -2.83
CA PHE A 352 -33.87 19.63 -4.06
C PHE A 352 -32.63 19.50 -4.98
N PRO A 353 -32.43 18.37 -5.68
CA PRO A 353 -31.30 18.18 -6.60
C PRO A 353 -31.25 19.24 -7.71
N ASP A 354 -32.41 19.66 -8.21
CA ASP A 354 -32.56 20.54 -9.37
C ASP A 354 -32.18 22.01 -9.10
N LEU A 355 -32.25 22.45 -7.83
CA LEU A 355 -31.91 23.82 -7.44
C LEU A 355 -30.39 24.03 -7.26
N GLU A 356 -29.63 22.95 -7.03
CA GLU A 356 -28.15 23.00 -6.97
C GLU A 356 -27.51 22.76 -8.35
N LEU A 357 -28.19 22.06 -9.27
CA LEU A 357 -27.74 21.76 -10.64
C LEU A 357 -28.13 22.79 -11.72
N SER A 358 -28.84 23.88 -11.37
CA SER A 358 -29.36 24.90 -12.32
C SER A 358 -28.29 25.74 -13.07
N THR A 359 -27.04 25.26 -13.19
CA THR A 359 -25.98 25.88 -14.01
C THR A 359 -25.35 24.97 -15.07
N LEU A 360 -25.91 23.79 -15.36
CA LEU A 360 -25.39 22.89 -16.39
C LEU A 360 -26.45 22.56 -17.47
N PRO A 361 -26.08 22.54 -18.78
CA PRO A 361 -26.96 22.00 -19.83
C PRO A 361 -26.95 20.46 -19.82
N PRO A 362 -28.04 19.81 -20.28
CA PRO A 362 -28.19 18.35 -20.21
C PRO A 362 -27.42 17.65 -21.34
N GLU A 363 -26.78 16.52 -21.01
CA GLU A 363 -26.21 15.58 -21.97
C GLU A 363 -26.81 14.17 -21.76
N PRO A 364 -26.97 13.37 -22.84
CA PRO A 364 -27.77 12.16 -22.84
C PRO A 364 -27.08 10.94 -22.20
N HIS A 365 -27.88 10.16 -21.46
CA HIS A 365 -27.49 8.90 -20.84
C HIS A 365 -27.03 7.86 -21.87
N GLN A 366 -25.85 7.25 -21.64
CA GLN A 366 -25.47 5.97 -22.23
C GLN A 366 -25.21 4.92 -21.14
N PRO A 367 -25.50 3.63 -21.40
CA PRO A 367 -25.37 2.56 -20.42
C PRO A 367 -23.89 2.26 -20.12
N VAL A 368 -23.60 2.02 -18.83
CA VAL A 368 -22.27 1.77 -18.29
C VAL A 368 -21.95 0.28 -18.37
N GLU A 369 -20.96 -0.10 -19.18
CA GLU A 369 -20.22 -1.35 -19.01
C GLU A 369 -19.08 -1.15 -18.01
N THR A 370 -18.95 -2.11 -17.09
CA THR A 370 -18.08 -2.09 -15.90
C THR A 370 -16.58 -1.98 -16.24
N ALA A 371 -16.00 -0.80 -16.03
CA ALA A 371 -14.60 -0.49 -16.37
C ALA A 371 -13.61 -0.62 -15.19
N SER A 372 -13.61 -1.75 -14.46
CA SER A 372 -12.59 -2.00 -13.41
C SER A 372 -11.24 -2.47 -13.99
N GLU A 373 -11.20 -2.87 -15.26
CA GLU A 373 -10.00 -3.44 -15.91
C GLU A 373 -9.14 -2.42 -16.69
N ALA A 374 -9.67 -1.23 -17.00
CA ALA A 374 -9.04 -0.34 -17.99
C ALA A 374 -7.88 0.54 -17.45
N MET A 375 -7.75 0.73 -16.13
CA MET A 375 -6.93 1.84 -15.61
C MET A 375 -5.47 1.55 -15.26
N PHE A 376 -5.05 0.28 -15.20
CA PHE A 376 -3.61 -0.05 -15.31
C PHE A 376 -3.14 -0.13 -16.77
N SER A 377 -4.09 -0.17 -17.73
CA SER A 377 -3.82 -0.22 -19.17
C SER A 377 -3.80 1.16 -19.84
N ALA A 378 -4.46 2.19 -19.34
CA ALA A 378 -4.61 3.45 -20.10
C ALA A 378 -3.36 4.36 -20.23
N PHE A 379 -2.28 4.16 -19.46
CA PHE A 379 -1.10 5.03 -19.52
C PHE A 379 0.05 4.46 -20.36
N SER A 380 -0.13 4.44 -21.68
CA SER A 380 0.95 4.46 -22.68
C SER A 380 0.36 4.64 -24.09
N ALA A 381 -0.24 5.81 -24.35
CA ALA A 381 -0.50 6.24 -25.72
C ALA A 381 0.81 6.82 -26.30
N GLY A 382 1.70 5.91 -26.68
CA GLY A 382 2.84 6.16 -27.56
C GLY A 382 2.74 5.16 -28.71
N SER A 383 2.73 5.68 -29.93
CA SER A 383 2.51 4.97 -31.19
C SER A 383 3.56 3.87 -31.44
N ASP A 384 3.19 2.64 -31.07
CA ASP A 384 3.57 1.33 -31.66
C ASP A 384 3.06 0.21 -30.71
N ALA A 385 1.77 0.26 -30.38
CA ALA A 385 1.23 -0.44 -29.22
C ALA A 385 0.96 -1.92 -29.53
N THR A 386 1.89 -2.80 -29.10
CA THR A 386 1.53 -4.19 -28.85
C THR A 386 0.41 -4.23 -27.78
N PRO A 387 -0.64 -5.06 -27.95
CA PRO A 387 -1.76 -5.14 -27.00
C PRO A 387 -1.35 -5.68 -25.61
N TRP A 388 -0.11 -6.14 -25.46
CA TRP A 388 0.42 -6.77 -24.26
C TRP A 388 1.57 -5.95 -23.66
N ARG A 389 1.66 -5.97 -22.33
CA ARG A 389 2.72 -5.37 -21.52
C ARG A 389 3.39 -6.45 -20.67
N VAL A 390 4.68 -6.25 -20.38
CA VAL A 390 5.41 -7.11 -19.44
C VAL A 390 4.67 -7.16 -18.10
N GLY A 391 4.45 -8.38 -17.60
CA GLY A 391 3.76 -8.65 -16.34
C GLY A 391 2.24 -8.79 -16.46
N ASP A 392 1.65 -8.61 -17.64
CA ASP A 392 0.24 -8.90 -17.89
C ASP A 392 -0.05 -10.39 -17.68
N ASP A 393 -1.17 -10.70 -17.01
CA ASP A 393 -1.66 -12.07 -16.83
C ASP A 393 -2.49 -12.50 -18.06
N VAL A 394 -2.26 -13.73 -18.51
CA VAL A 394 -2.77 -14.29 -19.78
C VAL A 394 -3.32 -15.68 -19.54
N THR A 395 -4.38 -16.06 -20.25
CA THR A 395 -4.86 -17.44 -20.32
C THR A 395 -4.76 -17.94 -21.75
N HIS A 396 -4.44 -19.23 -21.88
CA HIS A 396 -4.37 -19.95 -23.15
C HIS A 396 -5.09 -21.28 -23.01
N ARG A 397 -5.85 -21.69 -24.04
CA ARG A 397 -6.68 -22.89 -24.02
C ARG A 397 -5.91 -24.18 -23.67
N GLU A 398 -4.71 -24.33 -24.20
CA GLU A 398 -3.85 -25.51 -23.98
C GLU A 398 -2.94 -25.39 -22.75
N PHE A 399 -2.35 -24.22 -22.49
CA PHE A 399 -1.30 -24.05 -21.47
C PHE A 399 -1.82 -23.45 -20.15
N GLY A 400 -3.09 -23.05 -20.10
CA GLY A 400 -3.72 -22.44 -18.93
C GLY A 400 -3.21 -21.03 -18.67
N HIS A 401 -3.07 -20.70 -17.39
CA HIS A 401 -2.65 -19.37 -16.92
C HIS A 401 -1.15 -19.14 -17.14
N GLY A 402 -0.80 -17.92 -17.53
CA GLY A 402 0.57 -17.46 -17.67
C GLY A 402 0.70 -15.96 -17.52
N TRP A 403 1.90 -15.46 -17.78
CA TRP A 403 2.20 -14.05 -17.73
C TRP A 403 3.15 -13.63 -18.84
N VAL A 404 3.01 -12.40 -19.31
CA VAL A 404 3.83 -11.83 -20.38
C VAL A 404 5.24 -11.54 -19.86
N GLN A 405 6.21 -12.31 -20.33
CA GLN A 405 7.64 -12.10 -20.02
C GLN A 405 8.26 -11.01 -20.90
N GLY A 406 7.75 -10.84 -22.13
CA GLY A 406 8.22 -9.83 -23.08
C GLY A 406 7.18 -9.57 -24.17
N ALA A 407 7.07 -8.32 -24.61
CA ALA A 407 6.19 -7.91 -25.72
C ALA A 407 6.90 -6.84 -26.56
N GLY A 408 6.78 -6.95 -27.89
CA GLY A 408 7.36 -6.02 -28.85
C GLY A 408 7.57 -6.67 -30.23
N HIS A 409 7.83 -5.85 -31.26
CA HIS A 409 8.12 -6.32 -32.62
C HIS A 409 7.07 -7.29 -33.20
N GLY A 410 5.79 -7.07 -32.88
CA GLY A 410 4.68 -7.91 -33.36
C GLY A 410 4.55 -9.27 -32.68
N VAL A 411 5.35 -9.57 -31.65
CA VAL A 411 5.28 -10.83 -30.90
C VAL A 411 5.14 -10.60 -29.40
N VAL A 412 4.59 -11.60 -28.72
CA VAL A 412 4.49 -11.66 -27.26
C VAL A 412 5.02 -13.00 -26.77
N THR A 413 5.89 -12.97 -25.77
CA THR A 413 6.41 -14.17 -25.10
C THR A 413 5.72 -14.32 -23.75
N VAL A 414 4.96 -15.39 -23.59
CA VAL A 414 4.18 -15.73 -22.40
C VAL A 414 4.82 -16.92 -21.71
N ARG A 415 4.97 -16.85 -20.39
CA ARG A 415 5.37 -17.97 -19.55
C ARG A 415 4.16 -18.52 -18.82
N PHE A 416 3.86 -19.79 -19.00
CA PHE A 416 2.68 -20.44 -18.43
C PHE A 416 3.01 -21.07 -17.09
N GLU A 417 2.85 -20.30 -16.03
CA GLU A 417 3.12 -20.72 -14.66
C GLU A 417 2.21 -20.03 -13.65
N THR A 418 1.94 -20.72 -12.54
CA THR A 418 1.24 -20.23 -11.35
C THR A 418 1.95 -20.73 -10.10
N ARG A 419 1.45 -20.35 -8.91
CA ARG A 419 1.93 -20.91 -7.64
C ARG A 419 1.93 -22.45 -7.64
N ALA A 420 0.92 -23.08 -8.24
CA ALA A 420 0.72 -24.53 -8.16
C ALA A 420 1.31 -25.32 -9.32
N SER A 421 1.35 -24.76 -10.52
CA SER A 421 1.99 -25.46 -11.65
C SER A 421 3.51 -25.56 -11.49
N GLY A 422 4.11 -24.69 -10.66
CA GLY A 422 5.56 -24.55 -10.58
C GLY A 422 6.16 -23.87 -11.82
N PRO A 423 7.50 -23.89 -11.97
CA PRO A 423 8.19 -23.25 -13.09
C PRO A 423 7.71 -23.77 -14.45
N GLY A 424 7.19 -22.86 -15.27
CA GLY A 424 6.54 -23.20 -16.54
C GLY A 424 7.38 -22.96 -17.78
N GLN A 425 6.86 -23.40 -18.94
CA GLN A 425 7.48 -23.14 -20.25
C GLN A 425 7.14 -21.73 -20.74
N ALA A 426 8.07 -21.12 -21.50
CA ALA A 426 7.82 -19.90 -22.24
C ALA A 426 7.51 -20.22 -23.72
N ARG A 427 6.50 -19.57 -24.29
CA ARG A 427 6.15 -19.65 -25.71
C ARG A 427 5.94 -18.27 -26.28
N THR A 428 6.25 -18.12 -27.56
CA THR A 428 6.12 -16.86 -28.29
C THR A 428 5.00 -16.98 -29.31
N PHE A 429 4.11 -15.99 -29.33
CA PHE A 429 2.95 -15.90 -30.20
C PHE A 429 2.97 -14.58 -30.98
N PRO A 430 2.26 -14.48 -32.11
CA PRO A 430 1.86 -13.20 -32.67
C PRO A 430 1.14 -12.35 -31.61
N ALA A 431 1.43 -11.05 -31.57
CA ALA A 431 0.89 -10.17 -30.54
C ALA A 431 -0.64 -10.04 -30.58
N ASP A 432 -1.25 -10.25 -31.75
CA ASP A 432 -2.69 -10.26 -32.04
C ASP A 432 -3.32 -11.66 -32.01
N SER A 433 -2.60 -12.68 -31.51
CA SER A 433 -3.10 -14.05 -31.46
C SER A 433 -4.42 -14.15 -30.68
N ALA A 434 -5.44 -14.71 -31.32
CA ALA A 434 -6.72 -15.04 -30.70
C ALA A 434 -6.64 -16.20 -29.68
N GLU A 435 -5.48 -16.88 -29.58
CA GLU A 435 -5.26 -17.94 -28.60
C GLU A 435 -4.95 -17.39 -27.19
N LEU A 436 -4.65 -16.09 -27.08
CA LEU A 436 -4.33 -15.42 -25.84
C LEU A 436 -5.49 -14.51 -25.41
N ALA A 437 -5.97 -14.70 -24.19
CA ALA A 437 -6.94 -13.82 -23.56
C ALA A 437 -6.40 -13.26 -22.24
N ARG A 438 -6.93 -12.12 -21.80
CA ARG A 438 -6.61 -11.55 -20.48
C ARG A 438 -7.08 -12.51 -19.40
N ALA A 439 -6.22 -12.79 -18.42
CA ALA A 439 -6.58 -13.63 -17.28
C ALA A 439 -6.81 -12.79 -16.03
N ASN A 440 -7.66 -13.29 -15.12
CA ASN A 440 -7.76 -12.71 -13.79
C ASN A 440 -6.45 -13.02 -13.02
N PRO A 441 -5.69 -12.00 -12.58
CA PRO A 441 -4.42 -12.22 -11.92
C PRO A 441 -4.53 -12.98 -10.58
N ILE A 442 -5.71 -12.99 -9.94
CA ILE A 442 -5.97 -13.76 -8.71
C ILE A 442 -5.80 -15.26 -8.95
N ASP A 443 -6.11 -15.74 -10.15
CA ASP A 443 -6.02 -17.17 -10.48
C ASP A 443 -4.56 -17.69 -10.41
N SER A 444 -3.56 -16.79 -10.50
CA SER A 444 -2.15 -17.13 -10.32
C SER A 444 -1.76 -17.55 -8.89
N LEU A 445 -2.59 -17.20 -7.88
CA LEU A 445 -2.39 -17.61 -6.47
C LEU A 445 -2.74 -19.08 -6.24
N ASP A 446 -3.59 -19.68 -7.08
CA ASP A 446 -4.12 -21.03 -6.90
C ASP A 446 -4.61 -21.32 -5.48
N TRP A 447 -5.55 -20.50 -5.02
CA TRP A 447 -6.22 -20.63 -3.72
C TRP A 447 -7.75 -20.74 -3.92
N PRO A 448 -8.23 -21.79 -4.61
CA PRO A 448 -9.64 -21.89 -5.01
C PRO A 448 -10.60 -21.82 -3.82
N ASP A 449 -10.28 -22.50 -2.71
CA ASP A 449 -11.13 -22.52 -1.52
C ASP A 449 -11.23 -21.13 -0.88
N TYR A 450 -10.10 -20.45 -0.69
CA TYR A 450 -10.07 -19.12 -0.06
C TYR A 450 -10.72 -18.06 -0.95
N VAL A 451 -10.45 -18.08 -2.26
CA VAL A 451 -11.08 -17.15 -3.22
C VAL A 451 -12.59 -17.41 -3.32
N GLY A 452 -13.03 -18.67 -3.21
CA GLY A 452 -14.44 -19.04 -3.16
C GLY A 452 -15.16 -18.45 -1.94
N VAL A 453 -14.54 -18.50 -0.76
CA VAL A 453 -15.07 -17.87 0.46
C VAL A 453 -15.24 -16.36 0.27
N LEU A 454 -14.21 -15.66 -0.24
CA LEU A 454 -14.27 -14.21 -0.46
C LEU A 454 -15.41 -13.79 -1.40
N ARG A 455 -15.64 -14.56 -2.48
CA ARG A 455 -16.73 -14.29 -3.42
C ARG A 455 -18.10 -14.46 -2.77
N THR A 456 -18.23 -15.37 -1.80
CA THR A 456 -19.48 -15.63 -1.08
C THR A 456 -19.75 -14.54 -0.03
N GLU A 457 -18.70 -14.05 0.66
CA GLU A 457 -18.80 -12.94 1.61
C GLU A 457 -19.16 -11.61 0.93
N GLU A 458 -18.62 -11.35 -0.26
CA GLU A 458 -18.94 -10.13 -1.04
C GLU A 458 -20.34 -10.16 -1.67
N SER A 459 -20.97 -11.33 -1.78
CA SER A 459 -22.31 -11.51 -2.34
C SER A 459 -23.41 -11.71 -1.29
N ALA A 460 -23.07 -11.77 0.00
CA ALA A 460 -24.05 -11.74 1.07
C ALA A 460 -24.65 -10.32 1.19
N PRO A 461 -25.98 -10.15 1.09
CA PRO A 461 -26.60 -8.86 1.39
C PRO A 461 -26.28 -8.51 2.85
N ALA A 462 -25.95 -7.24 3.12
CA ALA A 462 -25.82 -6.71 4.47
C ALA A 462 -27.11 -7.05 5.23
N GLY A 463 -27.03 -8.05 6.11
CA GLY A 463 -28.21 -8.60 6.78
C GLY A 463 -28.85 -7.54 7.67
N ASP A 464 -30.14 -7.29 7.43
CA ASP A 464 -31.04 -6.63 8.38
C ASP A 464 -31.05 -7.42 9.69
N GLY A 465 -30.19 -6.99 10.62
CA GLY A 465 -30.23 -7.39 12.03
C GLY A 465 -31.13 -6.46 12.83
N LEU A 466 -32.41 -6.32 12.45
CA LEU A 466 -33.44 -5.80 13.35
C LEU A 466 -33.92 -6.96 14.22
N GLY A 467 -33.30 -7.11 15.39
CA GLY A 467 -33.86 -7.92 16.46
C GLY A 467 -35.07 -7.20 17.06
N GLU A 468 -36.28 -7.70 16.75
CA GLU A 468 -37.41 -7.58 17.67
C GLU A 468 -37.21 -8.57 18.82
N GLY A 469 -37.32 -8.07 20.07
CA GLY A 469 -37.23 -8.85 21.30
C GLY A 469 -36.97 -7.98 22.52
#